data_AF-A0A2K3LS96-F1
#
_entry.id   AF-A0A2K3LS96-F1
#
_cell.length_a   1.000
_cell.length_b   1.000
_cell.length_c   1.000
_cell.angle_alpha   90.00
_cell.angle_beta   90.00
_cell.angle_gamma   90.00
#
_symmetry.space_group_name_H-M   'P 1'
#
loop_
_entity.id
_entity.type
_entity.pdbx_description
1 polymer ?
#
loop_
_entity_poly.entity_id
_entity_poly.type
_entity_poly.pdbx_seq_one_letter_code
_entity_poly.pdbx_strand_id
1 'polypeptide(L)'
;RQRLADNLKALHELLPNPEMGSQAQAYILDDIIDYVNYLQVQVKELSGSKLQADSNAIPLVFHEGYGHYIKGQMLNEPLEEIMGKLLEEDSAAASQLLEKKGLIMLPISLADDLNQAIQLWNQSSM
;
A
#
# COMPACT_ATOMS: atom_id res chain seq x y z
N ARG A 1 28.57 17.32 -7.96
CA ARG A 1 29.40 16.76 -6.87
C ARG A 1 28.94 17.29 -5.51
N GLN A 2 28.76 18.60 -5.33
CA GLN A 2 28.29 19.20 -4.06
C GLN A 2 26.98 18.59 -3.53
N ARG A 3 25.92 18.53 -4.37
CA ARG A 3 24.62 17.91 -4.00
C ARG A 3 24.71 16.48 -3.44
N LEU A 4 25.69 15.69 -3.87
CA LEU A 4 25.86 14.32 -3.38
C LEU A 4 26.44 14.30 -1.96
N ALA A 5 27.44 15.14 -1.70
CA ALA A 5 28.04 15.27 -0.39
C ALA A 5 27.04 15.83 0.63
N ASP A 6 26.22 16.81 0.22
CA ASP A 6 25.20 17.40 1.06
C ASP A 6 24.12 16.37 1.45
N ASN A 7 23.66 15.55 0.48
CA ASN A 7 22.71 14.47 0.74
C ASN A 7 23.28 13.39 1.67
N LEU A 8 24.55 13.01 1.47
CA LEU A 8 25.20 11.99 2.29
C LEU A 8 25.40 12.49 3.74
N LYS A 9 25.72 13.77 3.92
CA LYS A 9 25.75 14.41 5.25
C LYS A 9 24.38 14.42 5.92
N ALA A 10 23.34 14.79 5.18
CA ALA A 10 21.97 14.80 5.69
C ALA A 10 21.50 13.41 6.13
N LEU A 11 21.83 12.36 5.37
CA LEU A 11 21.52 10.98 5.76
C LEU A 11 22.28 10.53 7.02
N HIS A 12 23.55 10.90 7.14
CA HIS A 12 24.35 10.58 8.33
C HIS A 12 23.81 11.24 9.60
N GLU A 13 23.32 12.48 9.52
CA GLU A 13 22.72 13.19 10.66
C GLU A 13 21.45 12.53 11.20
N LEU A 14 20.84 11.60 10.45
CA LEU A 14 19.65 10.85 10.86
C LEU A 14 20.00 9.55 11.62
N LEU A 15 21.29 9.18 11.71
CA LEU A 15 21.71 7.97 12.41
C LEU A 15 21.61 8.13 13.93
N PRO A 16 21.32 7.05 14.69
CA PRO A 16 21.23 7.10 16.15
C PRO A 16 22.54 7.52 16.84
N ASN A 17 23.69 7.26 16.20
CA ASN A 17 25.01 7.61 16.72
C ASN A 17 25.94 8.02 15.56
N PRO A 18 25.90 9.29 15.13
CA PRO A 18 26.67 9.79 14.00
C PRO A 18 28.12 10.09 14.45
N GLU A 19 28.89 9.06 14.84
CA GLU A 19 30.24 9.27 15.34
C GLU A 19 31.16 9.86 14.25
N MET A 20 31.49 11.13 14.44
CA MET A 20 32.13 11.97 13.44
C MET A 20 33.65 11.79 13.49
N GLY A 21 34.17 10.95 12.60
CA GLY A 21 35.61 10.76 12.43
C GLY A 21 35.98 10.40 10.99
N SER A 22 37.18 10.79 10.55
CA SER A 22 37.69 10.57 9.18
C SER A 22 37.76 9.10 8.73
N GLN A 23 37.54 8.14 9.64
CA GLN A 23 37.44 6.70 9.37
C GLN A 23 35.99 6.23 9.13
N ALA A 24 34.98 7.00 9.56
CA ALA A 24 33.56 6.67 9.40
C ALA A 24 33.04 6.83 7.97
N GLN A 25 33.73 7.63 7.14
CA GLN A 25 33.30 7.88 5.75
C GLN A 25 33.28 6.61 4.88
N ALA A 26 34.08 5.59 5.22
CA ALA A 26 34.12 4.33 4.49
C ALA A 26 32.95 3.38 4.84
N TYR A 27 32.38 3.51 6.03
CA TYR A 27 31.33 2.63 6.56
C TYR A 27 29.97 3.31 6.71
N ILE A 28 29.91 4.63 6.48
CA ILE A 28 28.69 5.44 6.55
C ILE A 28 27.53 4.88 5.74
N LEU A 29 27.81 4.27 4.59
CA LEU A 29 26.78 3.66 3.75
C LEU A 29 26.25 2.38 4.37
N ASP A 30 27.12 1.57 4.98
CA ASP A 30 26.74 0.35 5.68
C ASP A 30 25.88 0.69 6.90
N ASP A 31 26.28 1.70 7.69
CA ASP A 31 25.52 2.18 8.84
C ASP A 31 24.14 2.73 8.42
N ILE A 32 24.06 3.45 7.28
CA ILE A 32 22.79 3.91 6.70
C ILE A 32 21.91 2.72 6.29
N ILE A 33 22.49 1.71 5.63
CA ILE A 33 21.76 0.53 5.19
C ILE A 33 21.22 -0.24 6.39
N ASP A 34 22.05 -0.47 7.40
CA ASP A 34 21.67 -1.19 8.62
C ASP A 34 20.57 -0.45 9.38
N TYR A 35 20.64 0.88 9.47
CA TYR A 35 19.60 1.66 10.11
C TYR A 35 18.28 1.66 9.33
N VAL A 36 18.33 1.72 7.99
CA VAL A 36 17.13 1.57 7.15
C VAL A 36 16.50 0.18 7.32
N ASN A 37 17.31 -0.89 7.34
CA ASN A 37 16.84 -2.25 7.58
C ASN A 37 16.20 -2.38 8.97
N TYR A 38 16.82 -1.79 9.99
CA TYR A 38 16.26 -1.75 11.34
C TYR A 38 14.91 -1.04 11.38
N LEU A 39 14.79 0.15 10.80
CA LEU A 39 13.52 0.89 10.73
C LEU A 39 12.45 0.10 9.97
N GLN A 40 12.82 -0.61 8.91
CA GLN A 40 11.89 -1.47 8.17
C GLN A 40 11.32 -2.59 9.04
N VAL A 41 12.17 -3.25 9.85
CA VAL A 41 11.72 -4.27 10.81
C VAL A 41 10.80 -3.64 11.86
N GLN A 42 11.15 -2.48 12.42
CA GLN A 42 10.31 -1.80 13.41
C GLN A 42 8.93 -1.42 12.87
N VAL A 43 8.83 -0.91 11.64
CA VAL A 43 7.55 -0.62 10.99
C VAL A 43 6.73 -1.91 10.78
N LYS A 44 7.38 -3.01 10.40
CA LYS A 44 6.73 -4.31 10.23
C LYS A 44 6.21 -4.88 11.56
N GLU A 45 7.01 -4.80 12.63
CA GLU A 45 6.61 -5.25 13.95
C GLU A 45 5.46 -4.41 14.53
N LEU A 46 5.53 -3.08 14.43
CA LEU A 46 4.46 -2.19 14.90
C LEU A 46 3.16 -2.38 14.11
N SER A 47 3.24 -2.64 12.80
CA SER A 47 2.07 -2.89 11.96
C SER A 47 1.51 -4.33 12.10
N GLY A 48 2.36 -5.32 12.42
CA GLY A 48 1.97 -6.72 12.61
C GLY A 48 1.57 -7.09 14.04
N SER A 49 2.07 -6.37 15.06
CA SER A 49 1.84 -6.70 16.48
C SER A 49 0.47 -6.29 17.01
N LYS A 50 -0.42 -5.73 16.18
CA LYS A 50 -1.81 -5.54 16.57
C LYS A 50 -2.62 -6.82 16.33
N LEU A 51 -2.23 -7.89 17.00
CA LEU A 51 -3.07 -9.06 17.17
C LEU A 51 -3.85 -8.90 18.48
N GLN A 52 -5.17 -8.71 18.29
CA GLN A 52 -6.27 -8.75 19.28
C GLN A 52 -6.88 -7.39 19.67
N ALA A 53 -7.65 -6.75 18.77
CA ALA A 53 -8.93 -6.11 19.14
C ALA A 53 -9.69 -5.40 17.99
N ASP A 54 -9.08 -5.05 16.87
CA ASP A 54 -9.70 -4.11 15.93
C ASP A 54 -9.41 -4.45 14.45
N SER A 55 -10.44 -5.03 13.82
CA SER A 55 -10.56 -5.48 12.42
C SER A 55 -10.33 -4.39 11.34
N ASN A 56 -9.73 -3.24 11.68
CA ASN A 56 -9.59 -2.07 10.80
C ASN A 56 -8.15 -1.52 10.72
N ALA A 57 -7.15 -2.26 11.21
CA ALA A 57 -5.75 -1.90 10.99
C ALA A 57 -5.35 -2.13 9.53
N ILE A 58 -4.85 -1.09 8.87
CA ILE A 58 -4.28 -1.20 7.53
C ILE A 58 -2.77 -1.44 7.66
N PRO A 59 -2.24 -2.60 7.23
CA PRO A 59 -0.80 -2.86 7.22
C PRO A 59 -0.09 -1.93 6.24
N LEU A 60 1.10 -1.46 6.62
CA LEU A 60 2.00 -0.74 5.72
C LEU A 60 2.88 -1.77 5.01
N VAL A 61 2.80 -1.85 3.68
CA VAL A 61 3.57 -2.81 2.89
C VAL A 61 4.71 -2.08 2.17
N PHE A 62 5.94 -2.58 2.31
CA PHE A 62 7.07 -2.14 1.51
C PHE A 62 6.97 -2.75 0.12
N HIS A 63 6.91 -1.91 -0.93
CA HIS A 63 6.92 -2.36 -2.31
C HIS A 63 8.30 -2.10 -2.92
N GLU A 64 9.08 -3.17 -3.06
CA GLU A 64 10.42 -3.15 -3.66
C GLU A 64 10.32 -2.56 -5.08
N GLY A 65 11.08 -1.49 -5.36
CA GLY A 65 11.04 -0.75 -6.63
C GLY A 65 10.33 0.61 -6.58
N TYR A 66 9.50 0.90 -5.56
CA TYR A 66 8.76 2.18 -5.45
C TYR A 66 9.23 3.07 -4.28
N GLY A 67 10.06 2.54 -3.38
CA GLY A 67 10.73 3.31 -2.33
C GLY A 67 9.83 3.95 -1.26
N HIS A 68 8.54 3.61 -1.21
CA HIS A 68 7.58 4.14 -0.25
C HIS A 68 6.69 3.02 0.31
N TYR A 69 6.30 3.15 1.59
CA TYR A 69 5.28 2.31 2.18
C TYR A 69 3.92 2.67 1.59
N ILE A 70 3.25 1.69 0.99
CA ILE A 70 1.89 1.87 0.50
C ILE A 70 0.95 1.53 1.66
N LYS A 71 0.02 2.44 1.94
CA LYS A 71 -1.10 2.16 2.85
C LYS A 71 -1.89 1.01 2.22
N GLY A 72 -1.78 -0.19 2.80
CA GLY A 72 -2.43 -1.41 2.33
C GLY A 72 -3.95 -1.30 2.40
N GLN A 73 -4.56 -0.58 1.46
CA GLN A 73 -5.98 -0.71 1.24
C GLN A 73 -6.23 -2.18 0.95
N MET A 74 -7.15 -2.74 1.72
CA MET A 74 -7.37 -4.17 1.90
C MET A 74 -7.11 -4.95 0.61
N LEU A 75 -6.35 -6.03 0.81
CA LEU A 75 -6.10 -7.16 -0.07
C LEU A 75 -4.75 -7.05 -0.79
N ASN A 76 -3.92 -8.08 -0.60
CA ASN A 76 -2.61 -8.23 -1.22
C ASN A 76 -2.66 -8.37 -2.76
N GLU A 77 -3.85 -8.22 -3.35
CA GLU A 77 -4.17 -8.44 -4.75
C GLU A 77 -5.18 -7.41 -5.25
N PRO A 78 -5.15 -7.06 -6.55
CA PRO A 78 -6.21 -6.27 -7.18
C PRO A 78 -7.58 -6.91 -6.95
N LEU A 79 -8.63 -6.09 -6.87
CA LEU A 79 -10.00 -6.56 -6.68
C LEU A 79 -10.37 -7.61 -7.74
N GLU A 80 -9.89 -7.42 -8.96
CA GLU A 80 -10.08 -8.31 -10.10
C GLU A 80 -9.54 -9.72 -9.84
N GLU A 81 -8.35 -9.83 -9.23
CA GLU A 81 -7.71 -11.12 -8.98
C GLU A 81 -8.41 -11.88 -7.85
N ILE A 82 -8.85 -11.16 -6.82
CA ILE A 82 -9.60 -11.74 -5.70
C ILE A 82 -10.99 -12.17 -6.14
N MET A 83 -11.65 -11.34 -6.95
CA MET A 83 -12.91 -11.70 -7.57
C MET A 83 -12.74 -12.92 -8.48
N GLY A 84 -11.65 -13.02 -9.24
CA GLY A 84 -11.34 -14.22 -10.03
C GLY A 84 -11.31 -15.48 -9.18
N LYS A 85 -10.52 -15.47 -8.10
CA LYS A 85 -10.39 -16.61 -7.17
C LYS A 85 -11.71 -16.94 -6.48
N LEU A 86 -12.40 -15.95 -5.95
CA LEU A 86 -13.68 -16.16 -5.25
C LEU A 86 -14.77 -16.64 -6.22
N LEU A 87 -14.83 -16.14 -7.45
CA LEU A 87 -15.82 -16.63 -8.41
C LEU A 87 -15.59 -18.10 -8.80
N GLU A 88 -14.35 -18.57 -8.75
CA GLU A 88 -14.00 -19.98 -8.99
C GLU A 88 -14.26 -20.86 -7.76
N GLU A 89 -13.94 -20.39 -6.55
CA GLU A 89 -13.96 -21.20 -5.32
C GLU A 89 -15.22 -21.00 -4.45
N ASP A 90 -15.68 -19.77 -4.28
CA ASP A 90 -16.83 -19.38 -3.43
C ASP A 90 -17.52 -18.12 -3.96
N SER A 91 -18.44 -18.32 -4.91
CA SER A 91 -19.20 -17.24 -5.53
C SER A 91 -20.03 -16.41 -4.53
N ALA A 92 -20.41 -16.98 -3.39
CA ALA A 92 -21.19 -16.26 -2.38
C ALA A 92 -20.31 -15.26 -1.61
N ALA A 93 -19.06 -15.62 -1.32
CA ALA A 93 -18.08 -14.71 -0.76
C ALA A 93 -17.74 -13.55 -1.72
N ALA A 94 -17.69 -13.82 -3.03
CA ALA A 94 -17.51 -12.80 -4.06
C ALA A 94 -18.63 -11.74 -4.01
N SER A 95 -19.89 -12.18 -3.94
CA SER A 95 -21.05 -11.28 -3.81
C SER A 95 -21.00 -10.44 -2.53
N GLN A 96 -20.70 -11.06 -1.38
CA GLN A 96 -20.59 -10.34 -0.11
C GLN A 96 -19.48 -9.27 -0.12
N LEU A 97 -18.35 -9.54 -0.80
CA LEU A 97 -17.27 -8.58 -0.95
C LEU A 97 -17.69 -7.35 -1.76
N LEU A 98 -18.40 -7.58 -2.87
CA LEU A 98 -18.94 -6.50 -3.70
C LEU A 98 -19.98 -5.67 -2.94
N GLU A 99 -20.92 -6.32 -2.25
CA GLU A 99 -21.94 -5.66 -1.43
C GLU A 99 -21.31 -4.79 -0.34
N LYS A 100 -20.32 -5.32 0.39
CA LYS A 100 -19.57 -4.58 1.41
C LYS A 100 -18.86 -3.34 0.83
N LYS A 101 -18.48 -3.37 -0.44
CA LYS A 101 -17.86 -2.25 -1.17
C LYS A 101 -18.86 -1.33 -1.87
N GLY A 102 -20.16 -1.64 -1.83
CA GLY A 102 -21.19 -0.91 -2.58
C GLY A 102 -21.06 -1.09 -4.10
N LEU A 103 -20.46 -2.20 -4.53
CA LEU A 103 -20.26 -2.56 -5.92
C LEU A 103 -21.24 -3.66 -6.31
N ILE A 104 -21.54 -3.76 -7.61
CA ILE A 104 -22.35 -4.83 -8.19
C ILE A 104 -21.65 -5.38 -9.43
N MET A 105 -21.86 -6.66 -9.72
CA MET A 105 -21.44 -7.27 -10.97
C MET A 105 -22.53 -7.03 -12.02
N LEU A 106 -22.13 -6.58 -13.21
CA LEU A 106 -23.05 -6.31 -14.31
C LEU A 106 -22.52 -6.98 -15.59
N PRO A 107 -23.37 -7.73 -16.32
CA PRO A 107 -23.03 -8.19 -17.66
C PRO A 107 -22.69 -6.99 -18.56
N ILE A 108 -21.59 -7.10 -19.31
CA ILE A 108 -21.12 -6.02 -20.21
C ILE A 108 -22.22 -5.63 -21.22
N SER A 109 -23.01 -6.60 -21.68
CA SER A 109 -24.13 -6.35 -22.61
C SER A 109 -25.21 -5.42 -22.04
N LEU A 110 -25.28 -5.25 -20.72
CA LEU A 110 -26.25 -4.39 -20.03
C LEU A 110 -25.65 -3.04 -19.59
N ALA A 111 -24.34 -2.85 -19.76
CA ALA A 111 -23.66 -1.65 -19.28
C ALA A 111 -24.12 -0.39 -20.04
N ASP A 112 -24.21 -0.49 -21.37
CA ASP A 112 -24.64 0.63 -22.22
C ASP A 112 -26.11 1.01 -21.97
N ASP A 113 -27.00 0.03 -21.88
CA ASP A 113 -28.44 0.23 -21.62
C ASP A 113 -28.67 0.90 -20.26
N LEU A 114 -27.95 0.44 -19.22
CA LEU A 114 -28.04 1.00 -17.88
C LEU A 114 -27.51 2.44 -17.84
N ASN A 115 -26.40 2.70 -18.54
CA ASN A 115 -25.86 4.07 -18.64
C ASN A 115 -26.86 4.99 -19.35
N GLN A 116 -27.45 4.56 -20.47
CA GLN A 116 -28.50 5.33 -21.16
C GLN A 116 -29.71 5.60 -20.27
N ALA A 117 -30.19 4.61 -19.54
CA ALA A 117 -31.32 4.77 -18.62
C ALA A 117 -31.01 5.79 -17.50
N ILE A 118 -29.80 5.74 -16.93
CA ILE A 118 -29.36 6.72 -15.91
C ILE A 118 -29.31 8.13 -16.50
N GLN A 119 -28.82 8.30 -17.72
CA GLN A 119 -28.79 9.61 -18.38
C GLN A 119 -30.19 10.18 -18.61
N LEU A 120 -31.14 9.36 -19.07
CA LEU A 120 -32.53 9.75 -19.24
C LEU A 120 -33.19 10.14 -17.90
N TRP A 121 -32.89 9.40 -16.83
CA TRP A 121 -33.43 9.67 -15.50
C TRP A 121 -32.93 11.00 -14.92
N ASN A 122 -31.66 11.31 -15.13
CA ASN A 122 -31.06 12.58 -14.71
C ASN A 122 -31.59 13.78 -15.52
N GLN A 123 -31.87 13.60 -16.82
CA GLN A 123 -32.47 14.64 -17.66
C GLN A 123 -33.93 14.91 -17.32
N SER A 124 -34.66 13.90 -16.85
CA SER A 124 -36.08 14.03 -16.48
C SER A 124 -36.31 14.67 -15.11
N SER A 125 -35.23 14.90 -14.34
CA SER A 125 -35.26 15.47 -12.99
C SER A 125 -34.89 16.97 -12.95
N MET A 126 -34.72 17.60 -14.11
CA MET A 126 -34.54 19.05 -14.34
C MET A 126 -35.83 19.67 -14.89
#